data_AF-A0A2J0M7C5-F1
#
_entry.id   AF-A0A2J0M7C5-F1
#
_cell.length_a   1.000
_cell.length_b   1.000
_cell.length_c   1.000
_cell.angle_alpha   90.00
_cell.angle_beta   90.00
_cell.angle_gamma   90.00
#
_symmetry.space_group_name_H-M   'P 1'
#
loop_
_entity.id
_entity.type
_entity.pdbx_description
1 polymer ?
#
loop_
_entity_poly.entity_id
_entity_poly.type
_entity_poly.pdbx_seq_one_letter_code
_entity_poly.pdbx_strand_id
1 'polypeptide(L)'
;PTIPVIGENGLIKSGFGKFSGLPVLEARLAIAEALKDKELLKDSSTMINNLSVCYRCEMPIEPLVSEQWFVDVDKSARQWKGKKQSLKQISLDVVKSGDIDIIPDRFKKNYFHWMENLHDWCISRQIWFGHRIPVWYCKTIDKKQLTFNQCDPIISIEKPKQCPQCSGKSFEQESDTLDTWFSSALWTFSTLLDKPKKNDTLDSWIKRNKKKGTDLDLFHPTSVLETAYEILFFWVARMILMTTYVMGEVPFKTVYLHGLVRDKLGRKMSKSLDNGIDPLDMIEKYGTDAVRLSLVIGTTPGNDMRMYEEKIAGYRNFVNKIWNIARFILMTDSSDRRSATPIKGRRPSDSDAPTLADQWIQSRLQTLIQEVNEHYNKYEFSLAGEKIYDFLWHELADWYVEISK
;
A
#
# COMPACT_ATOMS: atom_id res chain seq x y z
N PRO A 1 -25.46 26.02 -16.37
CA PRO A 1 -25.46 26.24 -14.90
C PRO A 1 -26.00 25.02 -14.16
N THR A 2 -25.19 24.42 -13.29
CA THR A 2 -25.65 23.33 -12.42
C THR A 2 -26.47 23.93 -11.27
N ILE A 3 -27.69 23.43 -11.05
CA ILE A 3 -28.57 23.91 -9.98
C ILE A 3 -28.56 22.85 -8.87
N PRO A 4 -27.91 23.10 -7.71
CA PRO A 4 -27.90 22.14 -6.61
C PRO A 4 -29.27 22.11 -5.93
N VAL A 5 -29.95 20.97 -6.00
CA VAL A 5 -31.27 20.76 -5.38
C VAL A 5 -31.15 20.29 -3.94
N ILE A 6 -30.14 19.46 -3.66
CA ILE A 6 -29.91 18.82 -2.37
C ILE A 6 -28.80 19.57 -1.64
N GLY A 7 -28.97 19.80 -0.33
CA GLY A 7 -27.97 20.35 0.57
C GLY A 7 -27.08 19.27 1.19
N GLU A 8 -25.95 19.66 1.76
CA GLU A 8 -25.00 18.75 2.42
C GLU A 8 -25.58 18.01 3.64
N ASN A 9 -26.66 18.54 4.20
CA ASN A 9 -27.44 17.92 5.27
C ASN A 9 -28.45 16.86 4.79
N GLY A 10 -28.47 16.55 3.49
CA GLY A 10 -29.43 15.58 2.92
C GLY A 10 -30.87 16.09 2.86
N LEU A 11 -31.07 17.41 2.91
CA LEU A 11 -32.37 18.06 2.76
C LEU A 11 -32.45 18.79 1.41
N ILE A 12 -33.66 18.93 0.86
CA ILE A 12 -33.91 19.77 -0.31
C ILE A 12 -33.69 21.25 0.07
N LYS A 13 -32.94 21.99 -0.74
CA LYS A 13 -32.65 23.42 -0.53
C LYS A 13 -33.94 24.27 -0.57
N SER A 14 -33.85 25.51 -0.09
CA SER A 14 -34.92 26.50 -0.26
C SER A 14 -35.14 26.85 -1.73
N GLY A 15 -36.36 27.27 -2.09
CA GLY A 15 -36.70 27.67 -3.47
C GLY A 15 -37.31 26.56 -4.34
N PHE A 16 -37.56 25.37 -3.78
CA PHE A 16 -38.19 24.22 -4.46
C PHE A 16 -39.64 23.99 -3.99
N GLY A 17 -40.33 25.07 -3.60
CA GLY A 17 -41.73 25.05 -3.21
C GLY A 17 -42.00 24.15 -2.00
N LYS A 18 -43.07 23.34 -2.09
CA LYS A 18 -43.49 22.43 -1.01
C LYS A 18 -42.47 21.34 -0.64
N PHE A 19 -41.44 21.14 -1.47
CA PHE A 19 -40.41 20.13 -1.23
C PHE A 19 -39.22 20.67 -0.45
N SER A 20 -39.07 22.00 -0.33
CA SER A 20 -37.97 22.61 0.41
C SER A 20 -37.96 22.17 1.87
N GLY A 21 -36.78 21.78 2.37
CA GLY A 21 -36.57 21.31 3.73
C GLY A 21 -36.87 19.83 3.97
N LEU A 22 -37.49 19.13 3.00
CA LEU A 22 -37.74 17.69 3.14
C LEU A 22 -36.44 16.89 3.06
N PRO A 23 -36.30 15.80 3.84
CA PRO A 23 -35.28 14.78 3.59
C PRO A 23 -35.38 14.22 2.17
N VAL A 24 -34.24 13.92 1.54
CA VAL A 24 -34.19 13.48 0.13
C VAL A 24 -35.13 12.30 -0.17
N LEU A 25 -35.20 11.30 0.71
CA LEU A 25 -36.06 10.13 0.50
C LEU A 25 -37.55 10.50 0.53
N GLU A 26 -37.96 11.34 1.48
CA GLU A 26 -39.34 11.83 1.58
C GLU A 26 -39.69 12.72 0.38
N ALA A 27 -38.75 13.58 -0.03
CA ALA A 27 -38.91 14.42 -1.20
C ALA A 27 -39.10 13.59 -2.48
N ARG A 28 -38.35 12.49 -2.66
CA ARG A 28 -38.51 11.60 -3.82
C ARG A 28 -39.93 11.03 -3.91
N LEU A 29 -40.48 10.57 -2.79
CA LEU A 29 -41.85 10.06 -2.73
C LEU A 29 -42.89 11.16 -2.99
N ALA A 30 -42.72 12.32 -2.36
CA ALA A 30 -43.63 13.46 -2.53
C ALA A 30 -43.62 14.02 -3.97
N ILE A 31 -42.46 13.99 -4.63
CA ILE A 31 -42.32 14.39 -6.04
C ILE A 31 -43.03 13.37 -6.95
N ALA A 32 -42.86 12.07 -6.69
CA ALA A 32 -43.54 11.04 -7.46
C ALA A 32 -45.07 11.17 -7.40
N GLU A 33 -45.64 11.40 -6.21
CA GLU A 33 -47.09 11.62 -6.10
C GLU A 33 -47.52 12.93 -6.78
N ALA A 34 -46.75 14.01 -6.64
CA ALA A 34 -47.05 15.27 -7.33
C ALA A 34 -46.98 15.16 -8.87
N LEU A 35 -46.12 14.29 -9.41
CA LEU A 35 -46.06 13.99 -10.84
C LEU A 35 -47.27 13.17 -11.28
N LYS A 36 -47.72 12.22 -10.46
CA LYS A 36 -48.92 11.42 -10.71
C LYS A 36 -50.18 12.29 -10.71
N ASP A 37 -50.34 13.16 -9.71
CA ASP A 37 -51.47 14.11 -9.61
C ASP A 37 -51.57 15.06 -10.80
N LYS A 38 -50.43 15.38 -11.44
CA LYS A 38 -50.34 16.24 -12.61
C LYS A 38 -50.38 15.48 -13.93
N GLU A 39 -50.61 14.16 -13.90
CA GLU A 39 -50.60 13.29 -15.09
C GLU A 39 -49.26 13.33 -15.86
N LEU A 40 -48.16 13.61 -15.16
CA LEU A 40 -46.79 13.65 -15.71
C LEU A 40 -46.01 12.35 -15.45
N LEU A 41 -46.56 11.43 -14.65
CA LEU A 41 -45.96 10.13 -14.37
C LEU A 41 -46.45 9.10 -15.41
N LYS A 42 -45.54 8.64 -16.29
CA LYS A 42 -45.87 7.68 -17.35
C LYS A 42 -45.94 6.22 -16.88
N ASP A 43 -44.96 5.80 -16.09
CA ASP A 43 -44.84 4.41 -15.60
C ASP A 43 -44.11 4.38 -14.26
N SER A 44 -44.35 3.34 -13.46
CA SER A 44 -43.68 3.09 -12.19
C SER A 44 -43.51 1.59 -11.98
N SER A 45 -42.26 1.14 -11.84
CA SER A 45 -41.93 -0.26 -11.61
C SER A 45 -40.76 -0.40 -10.65
N THR A 46 -40.70 -1.55 -9.97
CA THR A 46 -39.57 -1.89 -9.10
C THR A 46 -38.44 -2.49 -9.93
N MET A 47 -37.22 -2.04 -9.68
CA MET A 47 -36.02 -2.55 -10.35
C MET A 47 -34.91 -2.85 -9.34
N ILE A 48 -34.08 -3.83 -9.68
CA ILE A 48 -32.86 -4.11 -8.93
C ILE A 48 -31.80 -3.10 -9.37
N ASN A 49 -31.25 -2.36 -8.42
CA ASN A 49 -30.23 -1.34 -8.65
C ASN A 49 -29.00 -1.61 -7.77
N ASN A 50 -27.80 -1.47 -8.36
CA ASN A 50 -26.54 -1.50 -7.62
C ASN A 50 -26.28 -0.11 -7.02
N LEU A 51 -26.68 0.07 -5.76
CA LEU A 51 -26.55 1.34 -5.06
C LEU A 51 -25.16 1.48 -4.40
N SER A 52 -24.47 2.58 -4.69
CA SER A 52 -23.24 2.94 -3.99
C SER A 52 -23.54 3.39 -2.57
N VAL A 53 -22.90 2.76 -1.59
CA VAL A 53 -23.06 3.06 -0.16
C VAL A 53 -21.73 3.44 0.46
N CYS A 54 -21.79 4.25 1.53
CA CYS A 54 -20.61 4.57 2.32
C CYS A 54 -20.06 3.31 2.99
N TYR A 55 -18.78 3.00 2.79
CA TYR A 55 -18.15 1.79 3.36
C TYR A 55 -18.12 1.74 4.90
N ARG A 56 -18.37 2.88 5.57
CA ARG A 56 -18.31 3.00 7.03
C ARG A 56 -19.67 3.04 7.70
N CYS A 57 -20.66 3.72 7.11
CA CYS A 57 -22.00 3.86 7.70
C CYS A 57 -23.11 3.19 6.87
N GLU A 58 -22.77 2.58 5.73
CA GLU A 58 -23.69 1.83 4.86
C GLU A 58 -24.85 2.65 4.26
N MET A 59 -24.87 3.97 4.47
CA MET A 59 -25.88 4.86 3.88
C MET A 59 -25.61 5.07 2.37
N PRO A 60 -26.67 5.21 1.55
CA PRO A 60 -26.54 5.58 0.14
C PRO A 60 -25.76 6.88 -0.05
N ILE A 61 -24.85 6.88 -1.02
CA ILE A 61 -24.06 8.07 -1.38
C ILE A 61 -24.91 8.99 -2.25
N GLU A 62 -24.91 10.28 -1.94
CA GLU A 62 -25.55 11.32 -2.75
C GLU A 62 -24.48 12.15 -3.48
N PRO A 63 -24.41 12.10 -4.82
CA PRO A 63 -23.43 12.89 -5.57
C PRO A 63 -23.84 14.36 -5.58
N LEU A 64 -23.00 15.21 -4.97
CA LEU A 64 -23.18 16.65 -4.95
C LEU A 64 -22.07 17.33 -5.75
N VAL A 65 -22.42 18.42 -6.44
CA VAL A 65 -21.41 19.29 -7.05
C VAL A 65 -20.87 20.23 -5.98
N SER A 66 -19.56 20.18 -5.78
CA SER A 66 -18.83 20.97 -4.79
C SER A 66 -17.51 21.45 -5.40
N GLU A 67 -17.04 22.63 -4.97
CA GLU A 67 -15.70 23.12 -5.29
C GLU A 67 -14.68 22.31 -4.50
N GLN A 68 -13.67 21.78 -5.19
CA GLN A 68 -12.67 20.87 -4.60
C GLN A 68 -11.29 21.10 -5.25
N TRP A 69 -10.25 20.64 -4.57
CA TRP A 69 -8.87 20.69 -5.06
C TRP A 69 -8.52 19.41 -5.82
N PHE A 70 -7.95 19.57 -7.02
CA PHE A 70 -7.59 18.46 -7.89
C PHE A 70 -6.12 18.52 -8.31
N VAL A 71 -5.50 17.35 -8.43
CA VAL A 71 -4.28 17.17 -9.21
C VAL A 71 -4.68 16.76 -10.62
N ASP A 72 -4.33 17.61 -11.59
CA ASP A 72 -4.49 17.35 -13.02
C ASP A 72 -3.47 16.30 -13.47
N VAL A 73 -3.96 15.15 -13.91
CA VAL A 73 -3.11 14.01 -14.27
C VAL A 73 -2.81 13.95 -15.78
N ASP A 74 -3.53 14.72 -16.58
CA ASP A 74 -3.49 14.70 -18.05
C ASP A 74 -2.69 15.88 -18.63
N LYS A 75 -2.55 16.98 -17.89
CA LYS A 75 -1.70 18.10 -18.28
C LYS A 75 -0.22 17.73 -18.24
N SER A 76 0.51 18.16 -19.26
CA SER A 76 1.95 17.95 -19.33
C SER A 76 2.67 18.64 -18.17
N ALA A 77 3.16 17.82 -17.23
CA ALA A 77 3.69 18.28 -15.96
C ALA A 77 5.23 18.21 -15.91
N ARG A 78 5.84 17.23 -16.59
CA ARG A 78 7.27 16.95 -16.42
C ARG A 78 7.95 16.47 -17.71
N GLN A 79 9.25 16.78 -17.83
CA GLN A 79 10.12 16.13 -18.80
C GLN A 79 10.47 14.73 -18.31
N TRP A 80 10.22 13.71 -19.13
CA TRP A 80 10.56 12.32 -18.87
C TRP A 80 11.18 11.71 -20.13
N LYS A 81 12.37 11.11 -20.01
CA LYS A 81 13.10 10.50 -21.13
C LYS A 81 13.13 11.37 -22.41
N GLY A 82 13.31 12.69 -22.25
CA GLY A 82 13.41 13.65 -23.35
C GLY A 82 12.08 14.17 -23.92
N LYS A 83 10.93 13.84 -23.33
CA LYS A 83 9.61 14.31 -23.75
C LYS A 83 8.86 14.98 -22.61
N LYS A 84 8.11 16.05 -22.90
CA LYS A 84 7.19 16.65 -21.92
C LYS A 84 5.91 15.84 -21.88
N GLN A 85 5.62 15.21 -20.75
CA GLN A 85 4.53 14.26 -20.58
C GLN A 85 3.67 14.59 -19.36
N SER A 86 2.45 14.06 -19.35
CA SER A 86 1.56 14.12 -18.19
C SER A 86 1.96 13.09 -17.13
N LEU A 87 1.47 13.25 -15.90
CA LEU A 87 1.75 12.29 -14.83
C LEU A 87 1.21 10.90 -15.16
N LYS A 88 0.02 10.85 -15.78
CA LYS A 88 -0.60 9.61 -16.27
C LYS A 88 0.25 8.91 -17.33
N GLN A 89 0.77 9.66 -18.30
CA GLN A 89 1.64 9.11 -19.35
C GLN A 89 2.94 8.55 -18.77
N ILE A 90 3.61 9.30 -17.91
CA ILE A 90 4.86 8.85 -17.26
C ILE A 90 4.61 7.56 -16.46
N SER A 91 3.51 7.52 -15.71
CA SER A 91 3.16 6.35 -14.90
C SER A 91 2.90 5.08 -15.73
N LEU A 92 2.37 5.23 -16.95
CA LEU A 92 2.24 4.12 -17.89
C LEU A 92 3.61 3.71 -18.45
N ASP A 93 4.43 4.68 -18.84
CA ASP A 93 5.72 4.45 -19.51
C ASP A 93 6.74 3.74 -18.62
N VAL A 94 6.80 4.07 -17.33
CA VAL A 94 7.76 3.45 -16.40
C VAL A 94 7.53 1.95 -16.23
N VAL A 95 6.27 1.51 -16.27
CA VAL A 95 5.93 0.07 -16.21
C VAL A 95 6.06 -0.58 -17.59
N LYS A 96 5.64 0.11 -18.68
CA LYS A 96 5.77 -0.40 -20.05
C LYS A 96 7.22 -0.61 -20.48
N SER A 97 8.13 0.27 -20.05
CA SER A 97 9.55 0.20 -20.39
C SER A 97 10.37 -0.70 -19.47
N GLY A 98 9.78 -1.20 -18.38
CA GLY A 98 10.47 -2.05 -17.40
C GLY A 98 11.34 -1.28 -16.40
N ASP A 99 11.21 0.05 -16.31
CA ASP A 99 11.84 0.81 -15.21
C ASP A 99 11.26 0.40 -13.85
N ILE A 100 10.00 -0.03 -13.85
CA ILE A 100 9.30 -0.63 -12.71
C ILE A 100 8.72 -1.98 -13.13
N ASP A 101 9.14 -3.04 -12.46
CA ASP A 101 8.54 -4.36 -12.58
C ASP A 101 7.42 -4.58 -11.56
N ILE A 102 6.39 -5.36 -11.92
CA ILE A 102 5.27 -5.70 -11.03
C ILE A 102 5.12 -7.21 -11.01
N ILE A 103 5.28 -7.79 -9.83
CA ILE A 103 5.18 -9.22 -9.55
C ILE A 103 3.90 -9.49 -8.76
N PRO A 104 3.04 -10.43 -9.19
CA PRO A 104 3.05 -11.14 -10.47
C PRO A 104 2.66 -10.28 -11.68
N ASP A 105 3.15 -10.65 -12.86
CA ASP A 105 2.91 -9.97 -14.15
C ASP A 105 1.44 -9.70 -14.46
N ARG A 106 0.52 -10.58 -14.01
CA ARG A 106 -0.93 -10.41 -14.27
C ARG A 106 -1.48 -9.08 -13.75
N PHE A 107 -0.87 -8.49 -12.72
CA PHE A 107 -1.31 -7.20 -12.18
C PHE A 107 -0.91 -6.01 -13.04
N LYS A 108 0.02 -6.17 -14.01
CA LYS A 108 0.34 -5.12 -14.99
C LYS A 108 -0.89 -4.76 -15.82
N LYS A 109 -1.71 -5.74 -16.21
CA LYS A 109 -2.96 -5.49 -16.95
C LYS A 109 -3.94 -4.65 -16.12
N ASN A 110 -4.09 -4.97 -14.84
CA ASN A 110 -4.93 -4.23 -13.92
C ASN A 110 -4.42 -2.80 -13.74
N TYR A 111 -3.10 -2.64 -13.54
CA TYR A 111 -2.40 -1.36 -13.47
C TYR A 111 -2.68 -0.49 -14.71
N PHE A 112 -2.44 -1.02 -15.91
CA PHE A 112 -2.65 -0.28 -17.15
C PHE A 112 -4.11 0.13 -17.34
N HIS A 113 -5.05 -0.79 -17.13
CA HIS A 113 -6.47 -0.49 -17.25
C HIS A 113 -6.89 0.67 -16.34
N TRP A 114 -6.43 0.68 -15.10
CA TRP A 114 -6.76 1.76 -14.17
C TRP A 114 -6.06 3.07 -14.53
N MET A 115 -4.78 3.03 -14.88
CA MET A 115 -4.02 4.23 -15.24
C MET A 115 -4.54 4.87 -16.54
N GLU A 116 -4.98 4.09 -17.53
CA GLU A 116 -5.56 4.60 -18.78
C GLU A 116 -6.89 5.32 -18.55
N ASN A 117 -7.68 4.86 -17.57
CA ASN A 117 -8.96 5.46 -17.18
C ASN A 117 -8.85 6.41 -15.98
N LEU A 118 -7.64 6.80 -15.60
CA LEU A 118 -7.43 7.71 -14.48
C LEU A 118 -7.99 9.10 -14.83
N HIS A 119 -8.83 9.60 -13.94
CA HIS A 119 -9.31 10.98 -13.90
C HIS A 119 -8.51 11.82 -12.89
N ASP A 120 -8.69 13.13 -12.96
CA ASP A 120 -8.10 14.09 -12.02
C ASP A 120 -8.36 13.69 -10.58
N TRP A 121 -7.30 13.76 -9.78
CA TRP A 121 -7.34 13.26 -8.42
C TRP A 121 -7.83 14.36 -7.48
N CYS A 122 -9.04 14.21 -6.95
CA CYS A 122 -9.55 15.05 -5.87
C CYS A 122 -8.74 14.81 -4.58
N ILE A 123 -7.98 15.82 -4.16
CA ILE A 123 -7.08 15.78 -3.00
C ILE A 123 -7.65 16.48 -1.76
N SER A 124 -8.78 17.19 -1.85
CA SER A 124 -9.41 17.83 -0.70
C SER A 124 -10.40 16.92 0.01
N ARG A 125 -10.47 17.03 1.34
CA ARG A 125 -11.39 16.30 2.22
C ARG A 125 -11.92 17.22 3.31
N GLN A 126 -13.24 17.19 3.52
CA GLN A 126 -13.94 17.94 4.57
C GLN A 126 -13.94 17.16 5.89
N ILE A 127 -12.75 16.77 6.34
CA ILE A 127 -12.53 16.02 7.60
C ILE A 127 -11.56 16.77 8.50
N TRP A 128 -11.63 16.50 9.80
CA TRP A 128 -10.79 17.19 10.79
C TRP A 128 -9.37 16.64 10.89
N PHE A 129 -9.19 15.35 10.60
CA PHE A 129 -7.89 14.68 10.71
C PHE A 129 -7.21 14.63 9.35
N GLY A 130 -6.18 15.45 9.16
CA GLY A 130 -5.37 15.47 7.95
C GLY A 130 -4.50 16.72 7.88
N HIS A 131 -3.65 16.79 6.85
CA HIS A 131 -2.83 17.97 6.60
C HIS A 131 -3.70 19.07 5.98
N ARG A 132 -3.87 20.20 6.67
CA ARG A 132 -4.63 21.35 6.14
C ARG A 132 -4.00 21.85 4.83
N ILE A 133 -4.81 22.07 3.80
CA ILE A 133 -4.32 22.56 2.50
C ILE A 133 -3.72 23.98 2.72
N PRO A 134 -2.49 24.27 2.24
CA PRO A 134 -1.82 25.54 2.48
C PRO A 134 -2.30 26.63 1.51
N VAL A 135 -3.62 26.86 1.47
CA VAL A 135 -4.26 27.86 0.61
C VAL A 135 -4.98 28.91 1.46
N TRP A 136 -4.89 30.16 1.03
CA TRP A 136 -5.49 31.31 1.68
C TRP A 136 -6.39 32.07 0.69
N TYR A 137 -7.61 32.36 1.13
CA TYR A 137 -8.57 33.19 0.43
C TYR A 137 -8.50 34.62 0.98
N CYS A 138 -8.39 35.61 0.09
CA CYS A 138 -8.46 37.00 0.52
C CYS A 138 -9.91 37.40 0.78
N LYS A 139 -10.17 37.92 1.99
CA LYS A 139 -11.46 38.53 2.34
C LYS A 139 -11.36 40.03 2.07
N THR A 140 -11.54 40.44 0.81
CA THR A 140 -11.71 41.86 0.53
C THR A 140 -13.11 42.28 0.95
N ILE A 141 -13.20 43.16 1.96
CA ILE A 141 -14.45 43.84 2.29
C ILE A 141 -14.64 44.92 1.24
N ASP A 142 -15.38 44.62 0.16
CA ASP A 142 -15.91 45.68 -0.68
C ASP A 142 -17.07 46.35 0.07
N LYS A 143 -16.98 47.65 0.32
CA LYS A 143 -18.02 48.45 0.98
C LYS A 143 -19.30 48.57 0.15
N LYS A 144 -19.37 48.05 -1.08
CA LYS A 144 -20.56 48.17 -1.92
C LYS A 144 -21.12 46.90 -2.54
N GLN A 145 -20.41 45.77 -2.60
CA GLN A 145 -21.00 44.52 -3.12
C GLN A 145 -20.43 43.29 -2.41
N LEU A 146 -21.31 42.56 -1.72
CA LEU A 146 -21.03 41.28 -1.06
C LEU A 146 -20.85 40.17 -2.12
N THR A 147 -19.64 39.99 -2.62
CA THR A 147 -19.27 38.78 -3.38
C THR A 147 -18.00 38.16 -2.78
N PHE A 148 -18.09 36.89 -2.37
CA PHE A 148 -16.92 36.04 -2.13
C PHE A 148 -16.13 35.87 -3.45
N ASN A 149 -14.81 35.63 -3.38
CA ASN A 149 -13.97 35.19 -4.52
C ASN A 149 -13.65 36.21 -5.63
N GLN A 150 -13.29 37.47 -5.32
CA GLN A 150 -12.71 38.37 -6.34
C GLN A 150 -11.22 38.14 -6.61
N CYS A 151 -10.52 37.42 -5.72
CA CYS A 151 -9.09 37.16 -5.88
C CYS A 151 -8.82 35.66 -5.98
N ASP A 152 -7.82 35.30 -6.78
CA ASP A 152 -7.39 33.91 -6.88
C ASP A 152 -6.87 33.39 -5.53
N PRO A 153 -7.04 32.08 -5.24
CA PRO A 153 -6.50 31.48 -4.03
C PRO A 153 -4.98 31.62 -3.97
N ILE A 154 -4.45 31.90 -2.77
CA ILE A 154 -3.02 32.11 -2.54
C ILE A 154 -2.42 30.86 -1.91
N ILE A 155 -1.51 30.18 -2.61
CA ILE A 155 -0.79 29.01 -2.10
C ILE A 155 0.40 29.49 -1.27
N SER A 156 0.37 29.25 0.05
CA SER A 156 1.45 29.63 0.96
C SER A 156 1.39 28.84 2.27
N ILE A 157 2.56 28.37 2.71
CA ILE A 157 2.73 27.69 4.01
C ILE A 157 2.52 28.69 5.16
N GLU A 158 3.08 29.90 5.03
CA GLU A 158 2.89 30.99 6.01
C GLU A 158 1.70 31.87 5.60
N LYS A 159 1.01 32.46 6.58
CA LYS A 159 -0.08 33.41 6.32
C LYS A 159 0.42 34.59 5.47
N PRO A 160 -0.21 34.91 4.32
CA PRO A 160 0.16 36.07 3.52
C PRO A 160 0.01 37.37 4.31
N LYS A 161 0.95 38.31 4.11
CA LYS A 161 0.88 39.65 4.73
C LYS A 161 -0.04 40.60 3.96
N GLN A 162 -0.14 40.43 2.65
CA GLN A 162 -0.87 41.29 1.74
C GLN A 162 -1.28 40.51 0.49
N CYS A 163 -2.48 40.75 -0.01
CA CYS A 163 -2.99 40.07 -1.19
C CYS A 163 -2.30 40.65 -2.44
N PRO A 164 -1.74 39.82 -3.33
CA PRO A 164 -1.04 40.31 -4.52
C PRO A 164 -1.98 40.97 -5.54
N GLN A 165 -3.29 40.73 -5.46
CA GLN A 165 -4.28 41.22 -6.42
C GLN A 165 -5.01 42.48 -5.93
N CYS A 166 -5.48 42.50 -4.67
CA CYS A 166 -6.27 43.62 -4.14
C CYS A 166 -5.59 44.40 -3.01
N SER A 167 -4.37 44.04 -2.60
CA SER A 167 -3.68 44.62 -1.43
C SER A 167 -4.40 44.48 -0.08
N GLY A 168 -5.47 43.67 -0.02
CA GLY A 168 -6.17 43.33 1.22
C GLY A 168 -5.27 42.62 2.23
N LYS A 169 -5.58 42.77 3.52
CA LYS A 169 -4.83 42.17 4.65
C LYS A 169 -5.65 41.15 5.44
N SER A 170 -6.90 40.92 5.04
CA SER A 170 -7.78 39.92 5.66
C SER A 170 -7.75 38.64 4.85
N PHE A 171 -7.53 37.52 5.53
CA PHE A 171 -7.41 36.20 4.92
C PHE A 171 -8.12 35.15 5.74
N GLU A 172 -8.67 34.17 5.05
CA GLU A 172 -9.17 32.91 5.59
C GLU A 172 -8.40 31.77 4.96
N GLN A 173 -7.87 30.87 5.77
CA GLN A 173 -7.21 29.68 5.27
C GLN A 173 -8.26 28.63 4.88
N GLU A 174 -8.03 27.91 3.79
CA GLU A 174 -8.78 26.72 3.38
C GLU A 174 -9.01 25.79 4.58
N SER A 175 -10.26 25.40 4.85
CA SER A 175 -10.60 24.48 5.93
C SER A 175 -10.32 23.02 5.57
N ASP A 176 -10.28 22.70 4.28
CA ASP A 176 -10.10 21.33 3.80
C ASP A 176 -8.72 20.77 4.16
N THR A 177 -8.71 19.45 4.37
CA THR A 177 -7.49 18.68 4.56
C THR A 177 -7.15 17.88 3.30
N LEU A 178 -5.87 17.55 3.17
CA LEU A 178 -5.37 16.67 2.12
C LEU A 178 -5.82 15.23 2.35
N ASP A 179 -6.19 14.57 1.26
CA ASP A 179 -6.43 13.13 1.18
C ASP A 179 -5.27 12.35 1.83
N THR A 180 -5.58 11.31 2.61
CA THR A 180 -4.56 10.46 3.24
C THR A 180 -3.63 9.84 2.19
N TRP A 181 -4.20 9.50 1.02
CA TRP A 181 -3.41 8.99 -0.10
C TRP A 181 -2.41 10.02 -0.61
N PHE A 182 -2.70 11.32 -0.51
CA PHE A 182 -1.78 12.38 -0.90
C PHE A 182 -0.50 12.34 -0.09
N SER A 183 -0.58 12.27 1.24
CA SER A 183 0.61 12.12 2.07
C SER A 183 1.33 10.78 1.86
N SER A 184 0.58 9.68 1.76
CA SER A 184 1.17 8.35 1.57
C SER A 184 1.89 8.20 0.22
N ALA A 185 1.48 8.95 -0.79
CA ALA A 185 2.10 8.98 -2.10
C ALA A 185 3.50 9.60 -2.09
N LEU A 186 3.85 10.34 -1.04
CA LEU A 186 5.16 10.97 -0.88
C LEU A 186 6.16 10.08 -0.12
N TRP A 187 5.71 8.92 0.38
CA TRP A 187 6.44 8.07 1.33
C TRP A 187 7.88 7.76 0.90
N THR A 188 8.06 7.34 -0.35
CA THR A 188 9.32 6.81 -0.91
C THR A 188 10.48 7.78 -0.94
N PHE A 189 10.20 9.08 -0.77
CA PHE A 189 11.24 10.09 -0.63
C PHE A 189 11.06 10.90 0.66
N SER A 190 9.84 11.19 1.12
CA SER A 190 9.63 12.06 2.27
C SER A 190 10.26 11.55 3.57
N THR A 191 10.45 10.23 3.70
CA THR A 191 11.11 9.61 4.86
C THR A 191 12.63 9.74 4.84
N LEU A 192 13.21 10.12 3.70
CA LEU A 192 14.66 10.16 3.46
C LEU A 192 15.19 11.61 3.35
N LEU A 193 14.32 12.60 3.54
CA LEU A 193 14.64 14.01 3.37
C LEU A 193 14.68 14.73 4.72
N ASP A 194 15.67 15.60 4.88
CA ASP A 194 15.70 16.58 5.95
C ASP A 194 14.52 17.54 5.86
N LYS A 195 14.17 18.16 7.00
CA LYS A 195 13.20 19.26 7.03
C LYS A 195 13.57 20.37 6.01
N PRO A 196 12.60 20.90 5.25
CA PRO A 196 12.82 22.06 4.41
C PRO A 196 13.27 23.28 5.22
N LYS A 197 14.21 24.06 4.69
CA LYS A 197 14.59 25.37 5.25
C LYS A 197 13.65 26.45 4.72
N LYS A 198 13.58 27.60 5.41
CA LYS A 198 12.62 28.68 5.11
C LYS A 198 12.63 29.18 3.66
N ASN A 199 13.81 29.16 3.01
CA ASN A 199 13.98 29.65 1.65
C ASN A 199 14.25 28.52 0.64
N ASP A 200 13.99 27.27 1.01
CA ASP A 200 14.14 26.15 0.08
C ASP A 200 13.04 26.24 -1.00
N THR A 201 13.44 26.15 -2.27
CA THR A 201 12.53 25.71 -3.34
C THR A 201 12.47 24.19 -3.35
N LEU A 202 11.48 23.60 -4.05
CA LEU A 202 11.43 22.15 -4.21
C LEU A 202 12.75 21.59 -4.78
N ASP A 203 13.28 22.23 -5.82
CA ASP A 203 14.53 21.83 -6.46
C ASP A 203 15.75 21.99 -5.54
N SER A 204 15.85 23.11 -4.80
CA SER A 204 16.99 23.32 -3.89
C SER A 204 16.95 22.35 -2.71
N TRP A 205 15.76 22.05 -2.21
CA TRP A 205 15.54 21.06 -1.16
C TRP A 205 15.97 19.67 -1.60
N ILE A 206 15.50 19.22 -2.77
CA ILE A 206 15.87 17.91 -3.33
C ILE A 206 17.38 17.86 -3.60
N LYS A 207 17.94 18.88 -4.25
CA LYS A 207 19.38 18.92 -4.58
C LYS A 207 20.27 18.82 -3.33
N ARG A 208 19.85 19.44 -2.22
CA ARG A 208 20.58 19.36 -0.96
C ARG A 208 20.57 17.95 -0.37
N ASN A 209 19.46 17.23 -0.51
CA ASN A 209 19.30 15.88 0.00
C ASN A 209 19.86 14.80 -0.94
N LYS A 210 20.09 15.09 -2.24
CA LYS A 210 20.77 14.17 -3.18
C LYS A 210 22.31 14.16 -3.07
N LYS A 211 22.87 14.65 -1.97
CA LYS A 211 24.33 14.65 -1.79
C LYS A 211 24.80 13.24 -1.45
N LYS A 212 26.01 12.88 -1.91
CA LYS A 212 26.59 11.57 -1.64
C LYS A 212 26.61 11.27 -0.13
N GLY A 213 26.12 10.10 0.25
CA GLY A 213 26.08 9.62 1.63
C GLY A 213 24.90 10.08 2.48
N THR A 214 23.89 10.74 1.90
CA THR A 214 22.60 10.96 2.56
C THR A 214 21.68 9.74 2.43
N ASP A 215 20.63 9.68 3.25
CA ASP A 215 19.62 8.61 3.16
C ASP A 215 18.98 8.53 1.77
N LEU A 216 18.70 9.68 1.16
CA LEU A 216 18.15 9.70 -0.20
C LEU A 216 19.11 9.10 -1.24
N ASP A 217 20.42 9.38 -1.15
CA ASP A 217 21.44 8.82 -2.05
C ASP A 217 21.58 7.31 -1.90
N LEU A 218 21.44 6.80 -0.67
CA LEU A 218 21.63 5.38 -0.36
C LEU A 218 20.38 4.53 -0.64
N PHE A 219 19.18 5.08 -0.43
CA PHE A 219 17.94 4.30 -0.36
C PHE A 219 16.90 4.66 -1.44
N HIS A 220 17.15 5.66 -2.29
CA HIS A 220 16.30 6.02 -3.43
C HIS A 220 17.00 5.76 -4.78
N PRO A 221 16.35 5.11 -5.75
CA PRO A 221 15.02 4.51 -5.69
C PRO A 221 15.01 3.22 -4.86
N THR A 222 13.88 2.92 -4.22
CA THR A 222 13.72 1.71 -3.42
C THR A 222 13.84 0.45 -4.29
N SER A 223 14.58 -0.57 -3.84
CA SER A 223 14.75 -1.79 -4.65
C SER A 223 13.43 -2.55 -4.83
N VAL A 224 12.70 -2.79 -3.73
CA VAL A 224 11.46 -3.57 -3.72
C VAL A 224 10.43 -2.87 -2.84
N LEU A 225 9.25 -2.60 -3.39
CA LEU A 225 8.05 -2.27 -2.62
C LEU A 225 7.20 -3.53 -2.47
N GLU A 226 7.01 -3.99 -1.24
CA GLU A 226 6.12 -5.09 -0.90
C GLU A 226 4.79 -4.55 -0.36
N THR A 227 3.67 -5.01 -0.93
CA THR A 227 2.34 -4.62 -0.45
C THR A 227 1.23 -5.53 -0.98
N ALA A 228 0.03 -5.42 -0.41
CA ALA A 228 -1.14 -6.16 -0.89
C ALA A 228 -1.62 -5.59 -2.22
N TYR A 229 -2.08 -6.46 -3.13
CA TYR A 229 -2.63 -6.00 -4.42
C TYR A 229 -3.81 -5.03 -4.28
N GLU A 230 -4.51 -5.01 -3.13
CA GLU A 230 -5.71 -4.19 -2.93
C GLU A 230 -5.43 -2.67 -2.98
N ILE A 231 -4.19 -2.25 -2.66
CA ILE A 231 -3.77 -0.85 -2.70
C ILE A 231 -2.82 -0.51 -3.86
N LEU A 232 -2.76 -1.37 -4.89
CA LEU A 232 -2.01 -1.10 -6.12
C LEU A 232 -2.37 0.27 -6.74
N PHE A 233 -3.65 0.62 -6.74
CA PHE A 233 -4.11 1.87 -7.35
C PHE A 233 -4.07 3.06 -6.39
N PHE A 234 -4.45 2.83 -5.14
CA PHE A 234 -4.57 3.91 -4.16
C PHE A 234 -3.22 4.33 -3.60
N TRP A 235 -2.24 3.43 -3.56
CA TRP A 235 -0.92 3.71 -3.00
C TRP A 235 0.20 3.60 -4.04
N VAL A 236 0.41 2.43 -4.65
CA VAL A 236 1.54 2.19 -5.57
C VAL A 236 1.50 3.15 -6.75
N ALA A 237 0.37 3.26 -7.44
CA ALA A 237 0.20 4.18 -8.56
C ALA A 237 0.35 5.66 -8.13
N ARG A 238 -0.13 6.03 -6.93
CA ARG A 238 0.02 7.39 -6.40
C ARG A 238 1.48 7.72 -6.08
N MET A 239 2.24 6.77 -5.54
CA MET A 239 3.69 6.92 -5.33
C MET A 239 4.44 7.10 -6.64
N ILE A 240 4.06 6.38 -7.70
CA ILE A 240 4.62 6.57 -9.04
C ILE A 240 4.33 7.99 -9.53
N LEU A 241 3.07 8.44 -9.49
CA LEU A 241 2.68 9.80 -9.91
C LEU A 241 3.49 10.88 -9.18
N MET A 242 3.50 10.84 -7.84
CA MET A 242 4.10 11.91 -7.05
C MET A 242 5.63 11.88 -7.07
N THR A 243 6.24 10.69 -7.04
CA THR A 243 7.72 10.59 -7.11
C THR A 243 8.23 10.99 -8.50
N THR A 244 7.57 10.53 -9.56
CA THR A 244 7.95 10.93 -10.92
C THR A 244 7.67 12.40 -11.18
N TYR A 245 6.79 13.07 -10.42
CA TYR A 245 6.59 14.53 -10.45
C TYR A 245 7.63 15.31 -9.63
N VAL A 246 7.98 14.83 -8.44
CA VAL A 246 8.89 15.53 -7.51
C VAL A 246 10.35 15.21 -7.82
N MET A 247 10.72 13.92 -7.87
CA MET A 247 12.11 13.46 -7.85
C MET A 247 12.75 13.31 -9.24
N GLY A 248 11.96 12.87 -10.21
CA GLY A 248 12.39 12.73 -11.62
C GLY A 248 12.95 11.36 -11.91
N GLU A 249 12.66 10.46 -10.98
CA GLU A 249 13.12 9.11 -10.87
C GLU A 249 11.89 8.26 -10.48
N VAL A 250 11.98 6.96 -10.68
CA VAL A 250 10.95 6.02 -10.24
C VAL A 250 11.02 5.86 -8.72
N PRO A 251 9.89 5.61 -8.02
CA PRO A 251 9.90 5.39 -6.57
C PRO A 251 10.58 4.08 -6.15
N PHE A 252 10.42 3.05 -6.98
CA PHE A 252 10.92 1.71 -6.72
C PHE A 252 11.20 0.98 -8.03
N LYS A 253 12.05 -0.05 -8.00
CA LYS A 253 12.38 -0.88 -9.17
C LYS A 253 11.45 -2.08 -9.33
N THR A 254 11.07 -2.72 -8.23
CA THR A 254 10.16 -3.88 -8.24
C THR A 254 9.00 -3.65 -7.27
N VAL A 255 7.78 -3.95 -7.70
CA VAL A 255 6.58 -4.03 -6.86
C VAL A 255 6.25 -5.50 -6.66
N TYR A 256 6.41 -6.01 -5.44
CA TYR A 256 5.96 -7.34 -5.05
C TYR A 256 4.56 -7.24 -4.45
N LEU A 257 3.57 -7.79 -5.15
CA LEU A 257 2.20 -7.82 -4.68
C LEU A 257 1.89 -9.15 -4.01
N HIS A 258 1.63 -9.15 -2.72
CA HIS A 258 1.10 -10.32 -2.02
C HIS A 258 -0.44 -10.33 -2.04
N GLY A 259 -1.03 -11.49 -1.77
CA GLY A 259 -2.48 -11.62 -1.56
C GLY A 259 -2.91 -11.27 -0.15
N LEU A 260 -4.21 -11.31 0.09
CA LEU A 260 -4.81 -11.06 1.39
C LEU A 260 -4.83 -12.34 2.25
N VAL A 261 -4.64 -12.15 3.55
CA VAL A 261 -4.91 -13.19 4.54
C VAL A 261 -6.43 -13.29 4.75
N ARG A 262 -6.96 -14.49 4.58
CA ARG A 262 -8.38 -14.82 4.71
C ARG A 262 -8.61 -15.82 5.82
N ASP A 263 -9.83 -15.85 6.34
CA ASP A 263 -10.21 -16.85 7.35
C ASP A 263 -10.23 -18.28 6.77
N LYS A 264 -10.50 -19.27 7.61
CA LYS A 264 -10.61 -20.69 7.24
C LYS A 264 -11.60 -20.96 6.10
N LEU A 265 -12.62 -20.11 5.93
CA LEU A 265 -13.65 -20.21 4.89
C LEU A 265 -13.31 -19.40 3.63
N GLY A 266 -12.22 -18.64 3.62
CA GLY A 266 -11.82 -17.78 2.50
C GLY A 266 -12.52 -16.41 2.48
N ARG A 267 -13.10 -15.96 3.59
CA ARG A 267 -13.67 -14.61 3.73
C ARG A 267 -12.58 -13.62 4.14
N LYS A 268 -12.73 -12.35 3.73
CA LYS A 268 -11.84 -11.28 4.19
C LYS A 268 -11.94 -11.18 5.71
N MET A 269 -10.81 -11.12 6.40
CA MET A 269 -10.80 -10.90 7.84
C MET A 269 -11.32 -9.49 8.16
N SER A 270 -12.24 -9.38 9.12
CA SER A 270 -12.82 -8.11 9.52
C SER A 270 -13.30 -8.19 10.97
N LYS A 271 -13.26 -7.05 11.67
CA LYS A 271 -13.73 -6.94 13.05
C LYS A 271 -15.22 -7.25 13.19
N SER A 272 -16.04 -6.91 12.19
CA SER A 272 -17.48 -7.16 12.21
C SER A 272 -17.85 -8.64 12.09
N LEU A 273 -17.04 -9.43 11.40
CA LEU A 273 -17.23 -10.88 11.28
C LEU A 273 -16.59 -11.68 12.40
N ASP A 274 -15.84 -11.02 13.29
CA ASP A 274 -15.07 -11.64 14.38
C ASP A 274 -14.27 -12.88 13.92
N ASN A 275 -13.72 -12.80 12.71
CA ASN A 275 -13.04 -13.90 12.02
C ASN A 275 -11.53 -13.66 11.86
N GLY A 276 -11.00 -12.69 12.59
CA GLY A 276 -9.57 -12.39 12.63
C GLY A 276 -8.82 -13.37 13.53
N ILE A 277 -7.57 -13.62 13.19
CA ILE A 277 -6.61 -14.30 14.07
C ILE A 277 -5.62 -13.22 14.51
N ASP A 278 -5.52 -12.97 15.82
CA ASP A 278 -4.52 -12.04 16.34
C ASP A 278 -3.13 -12.69 16.22
N PRO A 279 -2.17 -12.08 15.49
CA PRO A 279 -0.83 -12.63 15.37
C PRO A 279 -0.12 -12.72 16.72
N LEU A 280 -0.40 -11.85 17.69
CA LEU A 280 0.25 -11.87 19.00
C LEU A 280 -0.18 -13.07 19.84
N ASP A 281 -1.48 -13.39 19.82
CA ASP A 281 -2.01 -14.59 20.48
C ASP A 281 -1.38 -15.87 19.90
N MET A 282 -1.22 -15.91 18.58
CA MET A 282 -0.58 -17.05 17.90
C MET A 282 0.92 -17.13 18.17
N ILE A 283 1.61 -15.99 18.29
CA ILE A 283 3.02 -15.93 18.69
C ILE A 283 3.19 -16.49 20.10
N GLU A 284 2.35 -16.09 21.05
CA GLU A 284 2.40 -16.59 22.42
C GLU A 284 2.18 -18.11 22.47
N LYS A 285 1.21 -18.62 21.68
CA LYS A 285 0.84 -20.03 21.70
C LYS A 285 1.78 -20.96 20.91
N TYR A 286 2.33 -20.50 19.80
CA TYR A 286 3.06 -21.35 18.84
C TYR A 286 4.47 -20.86 18.51
N GLY A 287 4.84 -19.65 18.92
CA GLY A 287 6.12 -19.02 18.64
C GLY A 287 6.13 -18.22 17.33
N THR A 288 6.99 -17.20 17.30
CA THR A 288 7.12 -16.27 16.17
C THR A 288 7.47 -16.96 14.86
N ASP A 289 8.39 -17.93 14.89
CA ASP A 289 8.81 -18.64 13.68
C ASP A 289 7.70 -19.48 13.07
N ALA A 290 6.86 -20.10 13.91
CA ALA A 290 5.70 -20.86 13.42
C ALA A 290 4.71 -19.94 12.67
N VAL A 291 4.43 -18.77 13.23
CA VAL A 291 3.56 -17.76 12.60
C VAL A 291 4.16 -17.27 11.28
N ARG A 292 5.44 -16.88 11.28
CA ARG A 292 6.13 -16.40 10.06
C ARG A 292 6.16 -17.45 8.95
N LEU A 293 6.56 -18.69 9.27
CA LEU A 293 6.62 -19.76 8.28
C LEU A 293 5.23 -20.10 7.73
N SER A 294 4.19 -20.04 8.57
CA SER A 294 2.81 -20.26 8.13
C SER A 294 2.28 -19.21 7.13
N LEU A 295 2.84 -17.99 7.18
CA LEU A 295 2.51 -16.89 6.28
C LEU A 295 3.36 -16.90 5.01
N VAL A 296 4.56 -17.46 5.04
CA VAL A 296 5.47 -17.45 3.88
C VAL A 296 5.31 -18.72 3.03
N ILE A 297 5.22 -19.88 3.69
CA ILE A 297 5.22 -21.18 3.02
C ILE A 297 3.79 -21.59 2.62
N GLY A 298 3.65 -22.06 1.38
CA GLY A 298 2.39 -22.38 0.73
C GLY A 298 1.64 -21.15 0.23
N THR A 299 2.32 -20.03 -0.08
CA THR A 299 1.69 -18.83 -0.66
C THR A 299 2.55 -18.19 -1.73
N THR A 300 2.10 -18.35 -2.97
CA THR A 300 2.67 -17.67 -4.13
C THR A 300 2.27 -16.19 -4.16
N PRO A 301 3.11 -15.29 -4.71
CA PRO A 301 2.81 -13.87 -4.80
C PRO A 301 1.45 -13.62 -5.47
N GLY A 302 0.71 -12.64 -4.96
CA GLY A 302 -0.56 -12.20 -5.51
C GLY A 302 -1.76 -13.10 -5.26
N ASN A 303 -1.59 -14.27 -4.66
CA ASN A 303 -2.68 -15.17 -4.30
C ASN A 303 -3.02 -15.04 -2.82
N ASP A 304 -4.32 -15.06 -2.54
CA ASP A 304 -4.82 -15.03 -1.17
C ASP A 304 -4.52 -16.35 -0.47
N MET A 305 -4.30 -16.27 0.85
CA MET A 305 -4.12 -17.45 1.67
C MET A 305 -5.22 -17.58 2.70
N ARG A 306 -5.60 -18.83 3.00
CA ARG A 306 -6.43 -19.13 4.17
C ARG A 306 -5.52 -19.35 5.36
N MET A 307 -5.79 -18.62 6.43
CA MET A 307 -5.11 -18.78 7.72
C MET A 307 -6.08 -19.39 8.72
N TYR A 308 -5.61 -20.41 9.42
CA TYR A 308 -6.31 -21.11 10.47
C TYR A 308 -5.27 -21.67 11.43
N GLU A 309 -5.64 -21.76 12.71
CA GLU A 309 -4.72 -22.07 13.80
C GLU A 309 -3.98 -23.40 13.60
N GLU A 310 -4.65 -24.42 13.06
CA GLU A 310 -4.04 -25.73 12.80
C GLU A 310 -2.87 -25.66 11.82
N LYS A 311 -2.91 -24.71 10.86
CA LYS A 311 -1.77 -24.44 9.95
C LYS A 311 -0.56 -23.96 10.74
N ILE A 312 -0.76 -23.01 11.66
CA ILE A 312 0.30 -22.42 12.50
C ILE A 312 0.87 -23.49 13.44
N ALA A 313 0.00 -24.29 14.06
CA ALA A 313 0.40 -25.40 14.91
C ALA A 313 1.27 -26.44 14.16
N GLY A 314 0.98 -26.68 12.88
CA GLY A 314 1.82 -27.50 12.00
C GLY A 314 3.26 -26.96 11.90
N TYR A 315 3.44 -25.66 11.69
CA TYR A 315 4.77 -25.05 11.61
C TYR A 315 5.51 -24.99 12.95
N ARG A 316 4.80 -24.94 14.09
CA ARG A 316 5.44 -25.16 15.41
C ARG A 316 6.13 -26.53 15.47
N ASN A 317 5.48 -27.58 14.97
CA ASN A 317 6.07 -28.92 14.96
C ASN A 317 7.34 -28.97 14.11
N PHE A 318 7.35 -28.27 12.98
CA PHE A 318 8.53 -28.12 12.13
C PHE A 318 9.67 -27.39 12.84
N VAL A 319 9.39 -26.24 13.48
CA VAL A 319 10.40 -25.52 14.27
C VAL A 319 10.95 -26.40 15.40
N ASN A 320 10.09 -27.18 16.07
CA ASN A 320 10.53 -28.13 17.08
C ASN A 320 11.39 -29.26 16.50
N LYS A 321 11.13 -29.73 15.28
CA LYS A 321 11.98 -30.71 14.58
C LYS A 321 13.37 -30.13 14.33
N ILE A 322 13.48 -28.88 13.88
CA ILE A 322 14.77 -28.17 13.73
C ILE A 322 15.52 -28.12 15.07
N TRP A 323 14.83 -27.74 16.15
CA TRP A 323 15.43 -27.70 17.48
C TRP A 323 15.96 -29.07 17.94
N ASN A 324 15.20 -30.14 17.71
CA ASN A 324 15.62 -31.50 18.06
C ASN A 324 16.86 -31.95 17.28
N ILE A 325 16.95 -31.64 15.98
CA ILE A 325 18.13 -31.93 15.15
C ILE A 325 19.36 -31.19 15.71
N ALA A 326 19.22 -29.88 15.94
CA ALA A 326 20.31 -29.07 16.49
C ALA A 326 20.76 -29.56 17.87
N ARG A 327 19.80 -29.89 18.75
CA ARG A 327 20.08 -30.44 20.07
C ARG A 327 20.83 -31.78 19.99
N PHE A 328 20.44 -32.67 19.09
CA PHE A 328 21.13 -33.94 18.88
C PHE A 328 22.59 -33.70 18.50
N ILE A 329 22.85 -32.86 17.49
CA ILE A 329 24.21 -32.52 17.04
C ILE A 329 25.07 -31.95 18.18
N LEU A 330 24.52 -31.01 18.95
CA LEU A 330 25.22 -30.38 20.08
C LEU A 330 25.51 -31.37 21.21
N MET A 331 24.60 -32.31 21.48
CA MET A 331 24.83 -33.34 22.48
C MET A 331 25.95 -34.29 22.06
N THR A 332 25.99 -34.70 20.79
CA THR A 332 27.06 -35.54 20.22
C THR A 332 28.44 -34.84 20.30
N ASP A 333 28.52 -33.54 19.98
CA ASP A 333 29.76 -32.76 20.14
C ASP A 333 30.19 -32.65 21.62
N SER A 334 29.24 -32.52 22.54
CA SER A 334 29.53 -32.39 23.98
C SER A 334 30.02 -33.69 24.64
N SER A 335 29.63 -34.87 24.12
CA SER A 335 30.17 -36.16 24.57
C SER A 335 31.66 -36.32 24.21
N ASP A 336 32.09 -35.80 23.05
CA ASP A 336 33.49 -35.84 22.62
C ASP A 336 34.39 -34.85 23.36
N ARG A 337 33.82 -33.77 23.92
CA ARG A 337 34.57 -32.78 24.71
C ARG A 337 35.04 -33.27 26.08
N ARG A 338 34.53 -34.39 26.61
CA ARG A 338 35.12 -35.01 27.82
C ARG A 338 36.46 -35.70 27.56
N SER A 339 36.84 -35.86 26.28
CA SER A 339 38.16 -36.35 25.85
C SER A 339 38.96 -35.35 25.00
N ALA A 340 38.38 -34.24 24.57
CA ALA A 340 39.05 -33.28 23.69
C ALA A 340 39.75 -32.15 24.46
N THR A 341 40.98 -32.39 24.90
CA THR A 341 41.98 -31.31 24.92
C THR A 341 42.11 -30.79 23.48
N PRO A 342 42.07 -29.47 23.22
CA PRO A 342 42.29 -28.95 21.87
C PRO A 342 43.75 -29.22 21.46
N ILE A 343 44.00 -30.33 20.78
CA ILE A 343 45.31 -30.61 20.18
C ILE A 343 45.44 -29.70 18.96
N LYS A 344 46.01 -28.51 19.15
CA LYS A 344 46.58 -27.72 18.06
C LYS A 344 47.58 -28.60 17.31
N GLY A 345 47.23 -29.04 16.10
CA GLY A 345 48.14 -29.74 15.19
C GLY A 345 47.80 -31.19 14.83
N ARG A 346 46.61 -31.73 15.15
CA ARG A 346 46.21 -33.03 14.62
C ARG A 346 45.89 -32.90 13.12
N ARG A 347 46.73 -33.46 12.24
CA ARG A 347 46.38 -33.64 10.83
C ARG A 347 45.23 -34.65 10.75
N PRO A 348 44.22 -34.43 9.87
CA PRO A 348 43.22 -35.44 9.60
C PRO A 348 43.92 -36.73 9.16
N SER A 349 43.68 -37.81 9.89
CA SER A 349 44.05 -39.18 9.52
C SER A 349 43.12 -39.70 8.42
N ASP A 350 43.47 -40.78 7.71
CA ASP A 350 42.60 -41.37 6.68
C ASP A 350 41.24 -41.85 7.22
N SER A 351 41.06 -41.95 8.54
CA SER A 351 39.78 -42.18 9.22
C SER A 351 38.93 -40.91 9.44
N ASP A 352 39.41 -39.74 9.04
CA ASP A 352 38.70 -38.45 9.06
C ASP A 352 38.15 -38.07 7.66
N ALA A 353 38.19 -39.00 6.71
CA ALA A 353 37.57 -38.80 5.40
C ALA A 353 36.03 -38.83 5.54
N PRO A 354 35.31 -37.88 4.91
CA PRO A 354 33.85 -37.83 4.98
C PRO A 354 33.27 -39.14 4.45
N THR A 355 32.36 -39.74 5.22
CA THR A 355 31.66 -40.96 4.85
C THR A 355 30.84 -40.75 3.57
N LEU A 356 30.36 -41.83 2.94
CA LEU A 356 29.45 -41.69 1.81
C LEU A 356 28.18 -40.89 2.19
N ALA A 357 27.70 -41.05 3.42
CA ALA A 357 26.56 -40.30 3.94
C ALA A 357 26.89 -38.80 4.08
N ASP A 358 28.10 -38.47 4.56
CA ASP A 358 28.57 -37.08 4.70
C ASP A 358 28.70 -36.41 3.33
N GLN A 359 29.30 -37.12 2.36
CA GLN A 359 29.44 -36.64 0.98
C GLN A 359 28.06 -36.46 0.32
N TRP A 360 27.15 -37.42 0.55
CA TRP A 360 25.77 -37.35 0.04
C TRP A 360 25.04 -36.13 0.59
N ILE A 361 24.96 -35.95 1.92
CA ILE A 361 24.20 -34.82 2.49
C ILE A 361 24.83 -33.48 2.13
N GLN A 362 26.16 -33.39 2.02
CA GLN A 362 26.84 -32.18 1.55
C GLN A 362 26.48 -31.87 0.09
N SER A 363 26.44 -32.87 -0.79
CA SER A 363 26.00 -32.70 -2.17
C SER A 363 24.55 -32.21 -2.23
N ARG A 364 23.64 -32.82 -1.45
CA ARG A 364 22.25 -32.40 -1.34
C ARG A 364 22.10 -30.97 -0.82
N LEU A 365 22.90 -30.58 0.18
CA LEU A 365 22.92 -29.21 0.71
C LEU A 365 23.37 -28.21 -0.35
N GLN A 366 24.38 -28.53 -1.17
CA GLN A 366 24.81 -27.63 -2.26
C GLN A 366 23.70 -27.45 -3.31
N THR A 367 23.00 -28.53 -3.67
CA THR A 367 21.82 -28.44 -4.54
C THR A 367 20.74 -27.56 -3.92
N LEU A 368 20.42 -27.75 -2.64
CA LEU A 368 19.44 -26.92 -1.93
C LEU A 368 19.83 -25.44 -1.95
N ILE A 369 21.09 -25.11 -1.64
CA ILE A 369 21.59 -23.73 -1.64
C ILE A 369 21.38 -23.09 -3.02
N GLN A 370 21.67 -23.82 -4.10
CA GLN A 370 21.44 -23.32 -5.45
C GLN A 370 19.94 -23.08 -5.72
N GLU A 371 19.08 -24.06 -5.46
CA GLU A 371 17.63 -23.95 -5.70
C GLU A 371 17.00 -22.80 -4.88
N VAL A 372 17.37 -22.67 -3.61
CA VAL A 372 16.88 -21.60 -2.73
C VAL A 372 17.33 -20.22 -3.23
N ASN A 373 18.59 -20.08 -3.67
CA ASN A 373 19.08 -18.83 -4.25
C ASN A 373 18.34 -18.47 -5.55
N GLU A 374 18.05 -19.45 -6.41
CA GLU A 374 17.27 -19.24 -7.64
C GLU A 374 15.86 -18.75 -7.32
N HIS A 375 15.18 -19.35 -6.35
CA HIS A 375 13.86 -18.92 -5.91
C HIS A 375 13.88 -17.53 -5.25
N TYR A 376 14.87 -17.23 -4.41
CA TYR A 376 15.01 -15.89 -3.82
C TYR A 376 15.21 -14.81 -4.88
N ASN A 377 16.04 -15.06 -5.90
CA ASN A 377 16.26 -14.12 -7.00
C ASN A 377 14.99 -13.86 -7.83
N LYS A 378 14.05 -14.80 -7.84
CA LYS A 378 12.74 -14.69 -8.51
C LYS A 378 11.61 -14.23 -7.58
N TYR A 379 11.90 -13.91 -6.32
CA TYR A 379 10.90 -13.60 -5.29
C TYR A 379 9.90 -14.75 -5.00
N GLU A 380 10.32 -16.00 -5.24
CA GLU A 380 9.50 -17.20 -5.00
C GLU A 380 9.71 -17.74 -3.57
N PHE A 381 9.46 -16.89 -2.57
CA PHE A 381 9.77 -17.17 -1.15
C PHE A 381 9.11 -18.44 -0.60
N SER A 382 7.89 -18.73 -1.04
CA SER A 382 7.18 -19.96 -0.67
C SER A 382 7.92 -21.21 -1.14
N LEU A 383 8.36 -21.22 -2.41
CA LEU A 383 9.07 -22.37 -2.99
C LEU A 383 10.43 -22.56 -2.33
N ALA A 384 11.15 -21.47 -2.04
CA ALA A 384 12.38 -21.53 -1.26
C ALA A 384 12.14 -22.18 0.12
N GLY A 385 11.07 -21.79 0.80
CA GLY A 385 10.69 -22.36 2.10
C GLY A 385 10.28 -23.83 2.04
N GLU A 386 9.55 -24.24 0.99
CA GLU A 386 9.18 -25.65 0.74
C GLU A 386 10.44 -26.51 0.53
N LYS A 387 11.39 -26.06 -0.28
CA LYS A 387 12.67 -26.76 -0.49
C LYS A 387 13.46 -26.95 0.80
N ILE A 388 13.52 -25.91 1.64
CA ILE A 388 14.19 -25.97 2.95
C ILE A 388 13.47 -26.96 3.88
N TYR A 389 12.13 -26.91 3.90
CA TYR A 389 11.32 -27.84 4.68
C TYR A 389 11.59 -29.29 4.29
N ASP A 390 11.52 -29.59 2.99
CA ASP A 390 11.69 -30.94 2.45
C ASP A 390 13.09 -31.48 2.77
N PHE A 391 14.15 -30.68 2.56
CA PHE A 391 15.51 -31.09 2.88
C PHE A 391 15.68 -31.38 4.38
N LEU A 392 15.24 -30.46 5.25
CA LEU A 392 15.41 -30.62 6.70
C LEU A 392 14.67 -31.83 7.24
N TRP A 393 13.45 -32.08 6.75
CA TRP A 393 12.64 -33.19 7.21
C TRP A 393 13.10 -34.50 6.59
N HIS A 394 13.07 -34.58 5.27
CA HIS A 394 13.13 -35.84 4.54
C HIS A 394 14.54 -36.26 4.16
N GLU A 395 15.54 -35.38 4.22
CA GLU A 395 16.94 -35.75 3.90
C GLU A 395 17.83 -35.68 5.12
N LEU A 396 17.80 -34.54 5.84
CA LEU A 396 18.64 -34.36 7.02
C LEU A 396 18.13 -35.21 8.18
N ALA A 397 16.86 -35.05 8.58
CA ALA A 397 16.37 -35.72 9.79
C ALA A 397 16.06 -37.20 9.58
N ASP A 398 15.32 -37.54 8.52
CA ASP A 398 14.86 -38.92 8.30
C ASP A 398 16.00 -39.87 7.85
N TRP A 399 17.05 -39.35 7.19
CA TRP A 399 18.19 -40.16 6.75
C TRP A 399 19.49 -39.82 7.45
N TYR A 400 20.02 -38.61 7.26
CA TYR A 400 21.40 -38.33 7.69
C TYR A 400 21.57 -38.41 9.21
N VAL A 401 20.63 -37.85 9.97
CA VAL A 401 20.63 -37.95 11.44
C VAL A 401 20.46 -39.40 11.91
N GLU A 402 19.66 -40.22 11.23
CA GLU A 402 19.49 -41.63 11.60
C GLU A 402 20.70 -42.50 11.24
N ILE A 403 21.36 -42.24 10.11
CA ILE A 403 22.59 -42.94 9.69
C ILE A 403 23.79 -42.56 10.56
N SER A 404 23.79 -41.35 11.13
CA SER A 404 24.88 -40.83 11.97
C SER A 404 24.76 -41.16 13.46
N LYS A 405 23.66 -41.80 13.88
CA LYS A 405 23.54 -42.44 15.19
C LYS A 405 24.23 -43.80 15.15
#